data_AF-A0A1S3C9S2-F1
#
_entry.id   AF-A0A1S3C9S2-F1
#
_cell.length_a   1.000
_cell.length_b   1.000
_cell.length_c   1.000
_cell.angle_alpha   90.00
_cell.angle_beta   90.00
_cell.angle_gamma   90.00
#
_symmetry.space_group_name_H-M   'P 1'
#
loop_
_entity.id
_entity.type
_entity.pdbx_description
1 polymer ?
#
loop_
_entity_poly.entity_id
_entity_poly.type
_entity_poly.pdbx_seq_one_letter_code
_entity_poly.pdbx_strand_id
1 'polypeptide(L)'
;MMANLFILKFPSFSSSLRTVSASASSNGALPLSAGSGNGSGPMILELPLEKIRRPLMRTRANDPDKVKELMDSIQEIGLQVPIDVLEVDGVYYGFSGCHRYEAHQRLGLPTIRCKIRRGTKETLRHHLR
;
A
#
# COMPACT_ATOMS: atom_id res chain seq x y z
N MET A 1 27.26 43.70 21.23
CA MET A 1 26.31 42.56 21.38
C MET A 1 24.89 43.13 21.32
N MET A 2 23.93 42.48 20.67
CA MET A 2 22.54 42.98 20.56
C MET A 2 21.49 41.86 20.67
N ALA A 3 20.68 41.98 21.72
CA ALA A 3 19.23 41.76 21.82
C ALA A 3 18.49 40.53 21.23
N ASN A 4 17.55 40.05 22.07
CA ASN A 4 16.20 39.54 21.76
C ASN A 4 15.98 38.12 21.19
N LEU A 5 15.77 37.21 22.14
CA LEU A 5 14.56 36.37 22.22
C LEU A 5 13.32 36.98 21.53
N PHE A 6 12.62 36.19 20.72
CA PHE A 6 11.21 36.44 20.37
C PHE A 6 10.43 35.12 20.27
N ILE A 7 9.32 35.02 21.01
CA ILE A 7 8.36 33.91 20.99
C ILE A 7 7.07 34.42 20.33
N LEU A 8 6.43 33.65 19.43
CA LEU A 8 5.20 34.07 18.74
C LEU A 8 3.97 33.20 19.06
N LYS A 9 2.87 33.92 19.34
CA LYS A 9 1.62 33.55 20.02
C LYS A 9 0.49 34.37 19.38
N PHE A 10 -0.78 33.95 19.22
CA PHE A 10 -1.58 32.79 19.68
C PHE A 10 -2.43 32.32 18.44
N PRO A 11 -3.63 31.69 18.50
CA PRO A 11 -4.33 30.88 19.53
C PRO A 11 -4.77 29.49 18.96
N SER A 12 -5.45 28.56 19.67
CA SER A 12 -6.91 28.58 19.97
C SER A 12 -7.37 27.13 20.31
N PHE A 13 -8.60 26.80 20.74
CA PHE A 13 -9.37 27.20 21.93
C PHE A 13 -10.57 26.22 22.11
N SER A 14 -11.03 25.95 23.34
CA SER A 14 -12.17 25.04 23.70
C SER A 14 -12.03 23.54 23.33
N SER A 15 -12.65 22.59 24.04
CA SER A 15 -13.25 22.61 25.39
C SER A 15 -13.52 21.18 25.93
N SER A 16 -13.63 21.07 27.26
CA SER A 16 -14.36 20.00 27.99
C SER A 16 -13.87 18.54 27.84
N LEU A 17 -13.01 18.10 28.78
CA LEU A 17 -12.92 16.70 29.20
C LEU A 17 -13.56 16.55 30.60
N ARG A 18 -14.50 15.62 30.76
CA ARG A 18 -15.07 15.27 32.08
C ARG A 18 -14.37 14.03 32.64
N THR A 19 -13.92 14.13 33.89
CA THR A 19 -13.36 13.00 34.66
C THR A 19 -14.45 12.04 35.12
N VAL A 20 -14.32 10.75 34.77
CA VAL A 20 -14.77 9.53 35.50
C VAL A 20 -14.21 8.33 34.74
N SER A 21 -13.86 7.18 35.32
CA SER A 21 -13.48 6.83 36.71
C SER A 21 -12.60 5.57 36.63
N ALA A 22 -11.68 5.38 37.57
CA ALA A 22 -10.85 4.17 37.61
C ALA A 22 -11.52 3.07 38.46
N SER A 23 -11.45 1.82 37.99
CA SER A 23 -11.62 0.63 38.80
C SER A 23 -10.71 -0.48 38.27
N ALA A 24 -10.04 -1.20 39.17
CA ALA A 24 -9.14 -2.29 38.84
C ALA A 24 -9.79 -3.63 39.21
N SER A 25 -9.56 -4.65 38.39
CA SER A 25 -9.74 -6.05 38.78
C SER A 25 -8.74 -6.93 38.05
N SER A 26 -7.91 -7.61 38.83
CA SER A 26 -7.10 -8.74 38.39
C SER A 26 -7.99 -9.95 38.06
N ASN A 27 -7.70 -10.66 36.98
CA ASN A 27 -7.74 -12.13 36.92
C ASN A 27 -6.98 -12.60 35.66
N GLY A 28 -6.40 -13.81 35.71
CA GLY A 28 -5.26 -14.15 34.87
C GLY A 28 -5.52 -15.00 33.62
N ALA A 29 -4.39 -15.40 33.02
CA ALA A 29 -4.18 -16.40 31.98
C ALA A 29 -4.46 -16.02 30.51
N LEU A 30 -3.62 -16.61 29.64
CA LEU A 30 -3.70 -16.68 28.17
C LEU A 30 -3.54 -15.37 27.39
N PRO A 31 -2.33 -15.05 26.87
CA PRO A 31 -2.19 -14.29 25.62
C PRO A 31 -2.68 -15.15 24.45
N LEU A 32 -4.00 -15.28 24.33
CA LEU A 32 -4.65 -16.21 23.41
C LEU A 32 -4.52 -15.72 21.96
N SER A 33 -3.56 -16.31 21.24
CA SER A 33 -3.34 -16.28 19.77
C SER A 33 -3.42 -14.92 19.06
N ALA A 34 -2.38 -14.58 18.29
CA ALA A 34 -2.29 -13.32 17.54
C ALA A 34 -3.25 -13.25 16.32
N GLY A 35 -4.56 -13.15 16.58
CA GLY A 35 -5.61 -12.83 15.60
C GLY A 35 -5.50 -11.38 15.12
N SER A 36 -4.45 -11.10 14.37
CA SER A 36 -4.02 -9.74 14.03
C SER A 36 -4.96 -9.05 13.03
N GLY A 37 -5.94 -8.32 13.58
CA GLY A 37 -6.56 -7.17 12.94
C GLY A 37 -7.60 -7.45 11.85
N ASN A 38 -8.88 -7.40 12.24
CA ASN A 38 -10.00 -7.03 11.34
C ASN A 38 -9.91 -5.53 10.98
N GLY A 39 -8.80 -5.13 10.38
CA GLY A 39 -8.41 -3.75 10.08
C GLY A 39 -7.40 -3.69 8.93
N SER A 40 -7.59 -4.54 7.91
CA SER A 40 -6.71 -4.64 6.74
C SER A 40 -6.82 -3.42 5.82
N GLY A 41 -6.25 -2.29 6.25
CA GLY A 41 -5.94 -1.17 5.37
C GLY A 41 -5.00 -1.61 4.23
N PRO A 42 -4.95 -0.86 3.11
CA PRO A 42 -4.16 -1.26 1.94
C PRO A 42 -2.66 -1.27 2.25
N MET A 43 -2.07 -2.46 2.38
CA MET A 43 -0.66 -2.62 2.73
C MET A 43 0.22 -2.40 1.49
N ILE A 44 1.14 -1.45 1.57
CA ILE A 44 2.15 -1.24 0.52
C ILE A 44 3.35 -2.14 0.84
N LEU A 45 3.55 -3.18 0.04
CA LEU A 45 4.64 -4.15 0.15
C LEU A 45 5.31 -4.36 -1.21
N GLU A 46 6.57 -4.78 -1.21
CA GLU A 46 7.26 -5.19 -2.43
C GLU A 46 6.97 -6.66 -2.72
N LEU A 47 6.38 -6.92 -3.89
CA LEU A 47 6.14 -8.27 -4.38
C LEU A 47 7.05 -8.55 -5.56
N PRO A 48 7.63 -9.76 -5.68
CA PRO A 48 8.37 -10.14 -6.86
C PRO A 48 7.42 -10.37 -8.05
N LEU A 49 7.83 -9.93 -9.25
CA LEU A 49 7.00 -9.93 -10.47
C LEU A 49 6.33 -11.29 -10.72
N GLU A 50 7.09 -12.38 -10.52
CA GLU A 50 6.66 -13.78 -10.67
C GLU A 50 5.43 -14.20 -9.83
N LYS A 51 5.19 -13.57 -8.68
CA LYS A 51 4.05 -13.90 -7.80
C LYS A 51 2.75 -13.23 -8.27
N ILE A 52 2.85 -12.18 -9.08
CA ILE A 52 1.71 -11.36 -9.51
C ILE A 52 1.06 -12.02 -10.73
N ARG A 53 0.03 -12.82 -10.49
CA ARG A 53 -0.76 -13.46 -11.55
C ARG A 53 -1.59 -12.41 -12.28
N ARG A 54 -1.24 -12.16 -13.54
CA ARG A 54 -1.95 -11.24 -14.44
C ARG A 54 -2.65 -12.04 -15.55
N PRO A 55 -3.89 -12.54 -15.35
CA PRO A 55 -4.58 -13.34 -16.37
C PRO A 55 -4.89 -12.60 -17.68
N LEU A 56 -4.79 -11.26 -17.70
CA LEU A 56 -5.10 -10.40 -18.85
C LEU A 56 -3.87 -9.87 -19.61
N MET A 57 -2.66 -10.40 -19.37
CA MET A 57 -1.42 -9.92 -20.05
C MET A 57 -1.46 -10.01 -21.59
N ARG A 58 -2.29 -10.89 -22.15
CA ARG A 58 -2.22 -11.28 -23.57
C ARG A 58 -2.94 -10.34 -24.55
N THR A 59 -3.71 -9.36 -24.04
CA THR A 59 -4.73 -8.65 -24.86
C THR A 59 -4.55 -7.13 -24.93
N ARG A 60 -3.74 -6.51 -24.06
CA ARG A 60 -3.37 -5.09 -24.20
C ARG A 60 -2.00 -4.95 -24.84
N ALA A 61 -1.95 -4.31 -25.99
CA ALA A 61 -0.76 -3.59 -26.40
C ALA A 61 -0.45 -2.50 -25.36
N ASN A 62 0.84 -2.28 -25.11
CA ASN A 62 1.37 -1.26 -24.22
C ASN A 62 2.21 -0.31 -25.08
N ASP A 63 2.08 1.00 -24.89
CA ASP A 63 2.79 2.00 -25.71
C ASP A 63 4.31 1.96 -25.43
N PRO A 64 5.16 1.66 -26.42
CA PRO A 64 6.59 1.40 -26.18
C PRO A 64 7.32 2.65 -25.69
N ASP A 65 6.97 3.83 -26.20
CA ASP A 65 7.53 5.12 -25.78
C ASP A 65 7.18 5.43 -24.32
N LYS A 66 5.95 5.13 -23.88
CA LYS A 66 5.56 5.27 -22.46
C LYS A 66 6.19 4.22 -21.56
N VAL A 67 6.43 3.00 -22.05
CA VAL A 67 7.25 2.04 -21.30
C VAL A 67 8.69 2.55 -21.19
N LYS A 68 9.26 3.19 -22.22
CA LYS A 68 10.60 3.76 -22.17
C LYS A 68 10.73 4.92 -21.18
N GLU A 69 9.84 5.93 -21.26
CA GLU A 69 9.77 7.02 -20.27
C GLU A 69 9.67 6.48 -18.83
N LEU A 70 8.86 5.42 -18.64
CA LEU A 70 8.76 4.74 -17.34
C LEU A 70 10.05 4.01 -16.96
N MET A 71 10.76 3.35 -17.89
CA MET A 71 12.03 2.69 -17.62
C MET A 71 13.09 3.69 -17.15
N ASP A 72 13.25 4.81 -17.86
CA ASP A 72 14.20 5.87 -17.48
C ASP A 72 13.86 6.44 -16.10
N SER A 73 12.57 6.78 -15.86
CA SER A 73 12.10 7.25 -14.55
C SER A 73 12.26 6.22 -13.42
N ILE A 74 12.05 4.93 -13.70
CA ILE A 74 12.23 3.86 -12.71
C ILE A 74 13.72 3.61 -12.40
N GLN A 75 14.65 3.85 -13.33
CA GLN A 75 16.09 3.85 -13.01
C GLN A 75 16.49 5.05 -12.14
N GLU A 76 16.00 6.25 -12.45
CA GLU A 76 16.43 7.48 -11.76
C GLU A 76 15.82 7.63 -10.36
N ILE A 77 14.50 7.44 -10.23
CA ILE A 77 13.75 7.73 -8.99
C ILE A 77 12.94 6.54 -8.45
N GLY A 78 13.04 5.36 -9.08
CA GLY A 78 12.30 4.16 -8.68
C GLY A 78 10.79 4.25 -8.92
N LEU A 79 10.06 3.21 -8.53
CA LEU A 79 8.60 3.21 -8.66
C LEU A 79 7.93 4.07 -7.58
N GLN A 80 7.69 5.34 -7.91
CA GLN A 80 6.97 6.29 -7.06
C GLN A 80 5.52 5.87 -6.78
N VAL A 81 4.77 5.50 -7.84
CA VAL A 81 3.35 5.12 -7.73
C VAL A 81 3.23 3.59 -7.72
N PRO A 82 2.85 2.95 -6.59
CA PRO A 82 2.71 1.50 -6.52
C PRO A 82 1.55 0.99 -7.39
N ILE A 83 1.61 -0.27 -7.81
CA ILE A 83 0.50 -0.92 -8.54
C ILE A 83 -0.52 -1.50 -7.55
N ASP A 84 -1.81 -1.27 -7.76
CA ASP A 84 -2.85 -1.95 -6.97
C ASP A 84 -2.92 -3.43 -7.35
N VAL A 85 -2.85 -4.30 -6.35
CA VAL A 85 -2.85 -5.76 -6.45
C VAL A 85 -3.92 -6.32 -5.51
N LEU A 86 -4.72 -7.27 -6.00
CA LEU A 86 -5.76 -7.93 -5.20
C LEU A 86 -5.22 -9.26 -4.64
N GLU A 87 -5.16 -9.39 -3.32
CA GLU A 87 -4.87 -10.65 -2.61
C GLU A 87 -6.19 -11.43 -2.44
N VAL A 88 -6.25 -12.64 -2.98
CA VAL A 88 -7.40 -13.56 -2.89
C VAL A 88 -6.86 -14.98 -2.66
N ASP A 89 -7.25 -15.61 -1.55
CA ASP A 89 -6.77 -16.96 -1.13
C ASP A 89 -5.23 -17.10 -1.14
N GLY A 90 -4.50 -16.02 -0.78
CA GLY A 90 -3.03 -15.98 -0.81
C GLY A 90 -2.40 -15.84 -2.21
N VAL A 91 -3.22 -15.70 -3.27
CA VAL A 91 -2.77 -15.44 -4.63
C VAL A 91 -2.90 -13.94 -4.94
N TYR A 92 -1.83 -13.36 -5.51
CA TYR A 92 -1.77 -11.94 -5.86
C TYR A 92 -2.16 -11.72 -7.31
N TYR A 93 -3.22 -10.95 -7.55
CA TYR A 93 -3.76 -10.65 -8.88
C TYR A 93 -3.51 -9.20 -9.29
N GLY A 94 -2.78 -9.01 -10.38
CA GLY A 94 -2.40 -7.69 -10.90
C GLY A 94 -3.32 -7.20 -12.02
N PHE A 95 -4.24 -6.30 -11.72
CA PHE A 95 -5.17 -5.72 -12.70
C PHE A 95 -4.68 -4.37 -13.27
N SER A 96 -3.92 -3.60 -12.49
CA SER A 96 -3.48 -2.24 -12.85
C SER A 96 -2.04 -2.18 -13.38
N GLY A 97 -1.71 -1.10 -14.09
CA GLY A 97 -0.33 -0.70 -14.38
C GLY A 97 0.46 -1.64 -15.31
N CYS A 98 -0.09 -2.05 -16.45
CA CYS A 98 0.63 -2.88 -17.44
C CYS A 98 1.94 -2.24 -17.90
N HIS A 99 1.94 -0.97 -18.33
CA HIS A 99 3.15 -0.21 -18.69
C HIS A 99 4.22 -0.21 -17.57
N ARG A 100 3.81 -0.03 -16.31
CA ARG A 100 4.72 -0.04 -15.14
C ARG A 100 5.35 -1.41 -14.92
N TYR A 101 4.56 -2.49 -15.09
CA TYR A 101 5.04 -3.87 -14.99
C TYR A 101 5.98 -4.22 -16.14
N GLU A 102 5.66 -3.83 -17.38
CA GLU A 102 6.54 -4.06 -18.55
C GLU A 102 7.86 -3.29 -18.44
N ALA A 103 7.86 -2.08 -17.87
CA ALA A 103 9.09 -1.35 -17.58
C ALA A 103 9.98 -2.10 -16.57
N HIS A 104 9.42 -2.61 -15.46
CA HIS A 104 10.19 -3.44 -14.51
C HIS A 104 10.68 -4.74 -15.16
N GLN A 105 9.85 -5.36 -16.00
CA GLN A 105 10.19 -6.60 -16.72
C GLN A 105 11.32 -6.38 -17.76
N ARG A 106 11.34 -5.25 -18.47
CA ARG A 106 12.44 -4.86 -19.37
C ARG A 106 13.73 -4.47 -18.63
N LEU A 107 13.60 -3.86 -17.46
CA LEU A 107 14.75 -3.55 -16.58
C LEU A 107 15.29 -4.78 -15.82
N GLY A 108 14.59 -5.92 -15.87
CA GLY A 108 14.97 -7.12 -15.12
C GLY A 108 14.82 -7.01 -13.60
N LEU A 109 14.05 -6.03 -13.11
CA LEU A 109 13.85 -5.81 -11.67
C LEU A 109 13.05 -6.97 -11.06
N PRO A 110 13.57 -7.67 -10.03
CA PRO A 110 12.88 -8.84 -9.47
C PRO A 110 11.61 -8.45 -8.70
N THR A 111 11.62 -7.29 -8.02
CA THR A 111 10.55 -6.76 -7.17
C THR A 111 9.87 -5.52 -7.76
N ILE A 112 8.62 -5.30 -7.36
CA ILE A 112 7.83 -4.12 -7.69
C ILE A 112 6.96 -3.70 -6.50
N ARG A 113 6.90 -2.39 -6.23
CA ARG A 113 6.09 -1.82 -5.13
C ARG A 113 4.60 -1.98 -5.43
N CYS A 114 3.92 -2.76 -4.60
CA CYS A 114 2.52 -3.14 -4.76
C CYS A 114 1.68 -2.64 -3.58
N LYS A 115 0.52 -2.07 -3.88
CA LYS A 115 -0.51 -1.75 -2.90
C LYS A 115 -1.49 -2.91 -2.84
N ILE A 116 -1.28 -3.79 -1.88
CA ILE A 116 -2.05 -5.00 -1.69
C ILE A 116 -3.39 -4.66 -1.03
N ARG A 117 -4.48 -5.13 -1.63
CA ARG A 117 -5.83 -5.07 -1.08
C ARG A 117 -6.35 -6.50 -0.97
N ARG A 118 -6.80 -6.89 0.22
CA ARG A 118 -7.51 -8.17 0.42
C ARG A 118 -8.90 -8.09 -0.18
N GLY A 119 -9.33 -9.14 -0.87
CA GLY A 119 -10.66 -9.25 -1.48
C GLY A 119 -11.17 -10.68 -1.51
N THR A 120 -12.45 -10.84 -1.85
CA THR A 120 -13.06 -12.17 -2.03
C THR A 120 -12.96 -12.62 -3.48
N LYS A 121 -13.32 -13.88 -3.73
CA LYS A 121 -13.47 -14.43 -5.09
C LYS A 121 -14.52 -13.66 -5.90
N GLU A 122 -15.48 -13.00 -5.27
CA GLU A 122 -16.42 -12.12 -5.97
C GLU A 122 -15.73 -10.82 -6.41
N THR A 123 -14.92 -10.21 -5.54
CA THR A 123 -14.08 -9.05 -5.91
C THR A 123 -13.19 -9.37 -7.11
N LEU A 124 -12.62 -10.59 -7.14
CA LEU A 124 -11.86 -11.09 -8.28
C LEU A 124 -12.71 -11.19 -9.55
N ARG A 125 -13.88 -11.83 -9.48
CA ARG A 125 -14.81 -11.98 -10.61
C ARG A 125 -15.31 -10.63 -11.14
N HIS A 126 -15.48 -9.62 -10.30
CA HIS A 126 -15.82 -8.25 -10.72
C HIS A 126 -14.70 -7.56 -11.51
N HIS A 127 -13.43 -7.91 -11.30
CA HIS A 127 -12.28 -7.37 -12.07
C HIS A 127 -11.91 -8.22 -13.31
N LEU A 128 -12.62 -9.33 -13.54
CA LEU A 128 -12.42 -10.28 -14.65
C LEU A 128 -13.60 -10.30 -15.64
N ARG A 129 -14.54 -9.35 -15.53
CA ARG A 129 -15.79 -9.30 -16.29
C ARG A 129 -15.81 -8.16 -17.30
#